data_AF-A0A2D6CTI9-F1
#
_entry.id   AF-A0A2D6CTI9-F1
#
_cell.length_a   1.000
_cell.length_b   1.000
_cell.length_c   1.000
_cell.angle_alpha   90.00
_cell.angle_beta   90.00
_cell.angle_gamma   90.00
#
_symmetry.space_group_name_H-M   'P 1'
#
loop_
_entity.id
_entity.type
_entity.pdbx_description
1 polymer ?
#
loop_
_entity_poly.entity_id
_entity_poly.type
_entity_poly.pdbx_seq_one_letter_code
_entity_poly.pdbx_strand_id
1 'polypeptide(L)'
;MTNPLRRSRPSVLACLLVAGAIMGGVRALATPTPWAARIEAHGMIGGEPASVFRSIFGIAEGATDGFDLKVDFLAPPPTPFGWAPAPYFFAASEPLSRLRELNTDVRGFPAVAAADIVWTLVVDAQAGFPPHVTDWHLTWDVSEIDAYWADVRMTSDDDGTDLDMRTTTTLPIALGAITTYTIRVRSVAIEIVAPSLAAAGERVVLDALVGGSIGTLTSATLYYARGGEPQYRSTPFAPAGGGVWKARIAASDITTRGLVWYAEMDDSQTGPQMTYTAEAPGSIPVAVATSLTLRATPGPQPVWNAVAPSIWPDIADVASTLDSADGGFLTEWFAWRWDASFQRWEAAGPLGDATPVTTDGFAPGQGWLVAVLGDVDETRQTVGQSVDATGPFEIPLSQGWNLLANPFAFPVAWSDATIAVDNGEILTPSQADSAGVTDNRIHYLDVASQSYVTRASDDAAPHPMQPGQAWWIYADGAGATLLIAPVAAE
;
A
#
# COMPACT_ATOMS: atom_id res chain seq x y z
N MET A 1 -0.44 69.07 -47.69
CA MET A 1 0.53 67.95 -47.63
C MET A 1 -0.02 66.94 -46.63
N THR A 2 -1.00 66.11 -47.01
CA THR A 2 -0.92 64.74 -47.58
C THR A 2 -0.36 63.67 -46.62
N ASN A 3 -1.30 62.88 -46.09
CA ASN A 3 -1.24 61.50 -45.56
C ASN A 3 -0.66 60.52 -46.65
N PRO A 4 -0.29 59.22 -46.41
CA PRO A 4 -1.03 58.27 -45.55
C PRO A 4 -0.31 57.06 -44.88
N LEU A 5 -0.98 56.52 -43.84
CA LEU A 5 -1.33 55.10 -43.56
C LEU A 5 -0.30 53.96 -43.32
N ARG A 6 -0.68 53.13 -42.33
CA ARG A 6 -0.43 51.67 -42.09
C ARG A 6 0.93 51.31 -41.45
N ARG A 7 1.04 50.38 -40.49
CA ARG A 7 0.17 49.27 -40.04
C ARG A 7 0.63 48.81 -38.65
N SER A 8 -0.34 48.37 -37.84
CA SER A 8 -0.19 47.45 -36.71
C SER A 8 0.60 46.18 -37.04
N ARG A 9 1.45 45.71 -36.13
CA ARG A 9 1.39 44.38 -35.49
C ARG A 9 2.59 44.13 -34.56
N PRO A 10 2.39 43.39 -33.45
CA PRO A 10 3.44 42.66 -32.75
C PRO A 10 3.78 41.38 -33.54
N SER A 11 5.03 40.95 -33.50
CA SER A 11 5.51 39.64 -33.96
C SER A 11 6.15 39.01 -32.71
N VAL A 12 5.66 37.98 -32.02
CA VAL A 12 5.06 36.67 -32.37
C VAL A 12 6.02 35.71 -33.09
N LEU A 13 6.36 34.63 -32.34
CA LEU A 13 6.91 33.31 -32.72
C LEU A 13 8.37 33.29 -33.22
N ALA A 14 9.27 32.42 -32.73
CA ALA A 14 9.06 31.05 -32.30
C ALA A 14 10.15 30.56 -31.32
N CYS A 15 9.73 30.01 -30.17
CA CYS A 15 10.26 28.75 -29.66
C CYS A 15 9.04 27.95 -29.21
N LEU A 16 8.68 26.93 -30.01
CA LEU A 16 7.77 25.84 -29.66
C LEU A 16 8.14 25.33 -28.25
N LEU A 17 7.25 25.19 -27.27
CA LEU A 17 6.12 24.24 -27.24
C LEU A 17 6.50 22.86 -27.79
N VAL A 18 7.45 22.21 -27.11
CA VAL A 18 7.48 20.75 -26.93
C VAL A 18 7.74 20.47 -25.45
N ALA A 19 6.65 20.50 -24.67
CA ALA A 19 6.53 19.82 -23.38
C ALA A 19 5.03 19.63 -23.11
N GLY A 20 4.35 19.06 -24.10
CA GLY A 20 2.98 18.56 -23.99
C GLY A 20 2.97 17.20 -24.67
N ALA A 21 2.58 16.17 -23.90
CA ALA A 21 2.47 14.77 -24.28
C ALA A 21 3.80 14.00 -24.43
N ILE A 22 4.38 13.63 -23.29
CA ILE A 22 4.90 12.31 -22.88
C ILE A 22 5.51 12.57 -21.48
N MET A 23 5.21 11.70 -20.49
CA MET A 23 5.57 11.80 -19.05
C MET A 23 4.52 12.40 -18.11
N GLY A 24 3.23 12.29 -18.43
CA GLY A 24 2.22 12.09 -17.39
C GLY A 24 2.32 10.63 -16.93
N GLY A 25 3.15 10.37 -15.91
CA GLY A 25 3.39 8.99 -15.45
C GLY A 25 4.55 8.82 -14.47
N VAL A 26 5.41 9.83 -14.30
CA VAL A 26 6.30 9.87 -13.13
C VAL A 26 5.52 10.56 -12.02
N ARG A 27 4.69 9.81 -11.28
CA ARG A 27 4.37 10.24 -9.92
C ARG A 27 5.70 10.38 -9.21
N ALA A 28 5.83 11.46 -8.44
CA ALA A 28 6.96 11.68 -7.57
C ALA A 28 7.30 10.35 -6.88
N LEU A 29 8.58 9.95 -6.96
CA LEU A 29 9.20 8.99 -6.04
C LEU A 29 8.54 9.18 -4.67
N ALA A 30 8.28 8.11 -3.90
CA ALA A 30 7.95 8.29 -2.50
C ALA A 30 8.97 9.29 -1.95
N THR A 31 8.52 10.52 -1.65
CA THR A 31 9.45 11.61 -1.38
C THR A 31 10.21 11.17 -0.16
N PRO A 32 11.54 10.96 -0.26
CA PRO A 32 12.26 10.38 0.84
C PRO A 32 12.01 11.26 2.06
N THR A 33 11.56 10.62 3.13
CA THR A 33 11.09 11.29 4.33
C THR A 33 12.28 11.94 5.01
N PRO A 34 12.22 13.25 5.28
CA PRO A 34 13.11 13.86 6.26
C PRO A 34 13.02 13.09 7.58
N TRP A 35 14.17 12.86 8.21
CA TRP A 35 14.25 12.20 9.51
C TRP A 35 15.36 12.82 10.35
N ALA A 36 15.22 12.73 11.66
CA ALA A 36 16.24 13.11 12.60
C ALA A 36 16.42 11.99 13.63
N ALA A 37 17.67 11.62 13.89
CA ALA A 37 18.04 10.69 14.94
C ALA A 37 18.75 11.45 16.06
N ARG A 38 18.63 10.93 17.27
CA ARG A 38 19.23 11.53 18.46
C ARG A 38 20.33 10.65 19.00
N ILE A 39 21.40 11.27 19.47
CA ILE A 39 22.46 10.61 20.21
C ILE A 39 22.80 11.38 21.48
N GLU A 40 23.05 10.65 22.56
CA GLU A 40 23.25 11.19 23.89
C GLU A 40 24.38 10.49 24.62
N ALA A 41 25.14 11.26 25.40
CA ALA A 41 26.07 10.72 26.39
C ALA A 41 25.44 10.82 27.78
N HIS A 42 25.35 9.68 28.47
CA HIS A 42 24.87 9.59 29.85
C HIS A 42 25.87 8.82 30.71
N GLY A 43 25.88 9.12 32.00
CA GLY A 43 26.80 8.49 32.95
C GLY A 43 26.46 8.89 34.37
N MET A 44 27.39 8.62 35.30
CA MET A 44 27.23 8.93 36.72
C MET A 44 28.27 9.97 37.16
N ILE A 45 27.82 11.01 37.86
CA ILE A 45 28.70 12.00 38.49
C ILE A 45 28.42 11.98 39.99
N GLY A 46 29.37 11.46 40.77
CA GLY A 46 29.22 11.40 42.23
C GLY A 46 28.06 10.51 42.69
N GLY A 47 27.68 9.51 41.88
CA GLY A 47 26.58 8.58 42.17
C GLY A 47 25.21 9.06 41.70
N GLU A 48 25.10 10.23 41.07
CA GLU A 48 23.86 10.74 40.47
C GLU A 48 23.90 10.61 38.94
N PRO A 49 22.78 10.25 38.29
CA PRO A 49 22.67 10.22 36.83
C PRO A 49 22.90 11.60 36.23
N ALA A 50 23.76 11.67 35.22
CA ALA A 50 24.05 12.88 34.46
C ALA A 50 23.88 12.64 32.96
N SER A 51 23.35 13.63 32.26
CA SER A 51 23.35 13.72 30.81
C SER A 51 23.90 15.08 30.42
N VAL A 52 24.91 15.07 29.55
CA VAL A 52 25.74 16.26 29.24
C VAL A 52 25.73 16.61 27.76
N PHE A 53 25.24 15.70 26.94
CA PHE A 53 25.14 15.87 25.51
C PHE A 53 23.86 15.26 24.99
N ARG A 54 23.14 16.07 24.22
CA ARG A 54 22.05 15.65 23.35
C ARG A 54 22.30 16.29 22.00
N SER A 55 22.56 15.46 21.01
CA SER A 55 22.81 15.89 19.64
C SER A 55 21.87 15.19 18.68
N ILE A 56 21.64 15.86 17.56
CA ILE A 56 20.76 15.43 16.50
C ILE A 56 21.58 15.31 15.23
N PHE A 57 21.31 14.27 14.45
CA PHE A 57 21.80 14.12 13.09
C PHE A 57 20.69 13.62 12.19
N GLY A 58 20.78 13.89 10.89
CA GLY A 58 19.80 13.37 9.94
C GLY A 58 19.67 14.21 8.69
N ILE A 59 18.47 14.22 8.11
CA ILE A 59 18.19 14.92 6.86
C ILE A 59 16.94 15.77 6.98
N ALA A 60 16.99 16.98 6.42
CA ALA A 60 15.86 17.89 6.42
C ALA A 60 15.71 18.64 5.08
N GLU A 61 14.46 18.95 4.73
CA GLU A 61 14.17 19.79 3.58
C GLU A 61 14.70 21.21 3.83
N GLY A 62 15.63 21.66 2.98
CA GLY A 62 16.22 22.99 3.09
C GLY A 62 17.30 23.16 4.18
N ALA A 63 17.75 22.08 4.81
CA ALA A 63 19.09 22.07 5.41
C ALA A 63 20.13 22.21 4.30
N THR A 64 21.33 22.69 4.61
CA THR A 64 22.42 22.70 3.63
C THR A 64 23.53 21.74 4.04
N ASP A 65 24.49 21.55 3.15
CA ASP A 65 25.71 20.80 3.41
C ASP A 65 26.77 21.73 4.03
N GLY A 66 26.69 21.93 5.35
CA GLY A 66 27.73 22.60 6.13
C GLY A 66 27.36 23.98 6.66
N PHE A 67 27.24 24.05 7.99
CA PHE A 67 27.20 25.26 8.82
C PHE A 67 26.37 26.42 8.24
N ASP A 68 25.16 26.14 7.77
CA ASP A 68 24.20 27.18 7.45
C ASP A 68 23.20 27.43 8.57
N LEU A 69 22.68 28.66 8.61
CA LEU A 69 21.85 29.18 9.69
C LEU A 69 20.40 28.67 9.65
N LYS A 70 20.21 27.36 9.54
CA LYS A 70 18.88 26.74 9.67
C LYS A 70 18.83 25.48 10.54
N VAL A 71 19.86 24.60 10.56
CA VAL A 71 19.79 23.36 11.38
C VAL A 71 21.13 22.93 12.03
N ASP A 72 22.29 23.40 11.58
CA ASP A 72 23.60 23.02 12.18
C ASP A 72 24.02 23.96 13.33
N PHE A 73 24.54 23.40 14.44
CA PHE A 73 25.03 24.18 15.59
C PHE A 73 26.47 23.83 15.94
N LEU A 74 27.33 24.84 16.17
CA LEU A 74 28.70 24.64 16.64
C LEU A 74 28.73 23.94 18.01
N ALA A 75 29.69 23.03 18.18
CA ALA A 75 30.00 22.47 19.49
C ALA A 75 30.48 23.57 20.44
N PRO A 76 30.08 23.54 21.73
CA PRO A 76 30.62 24.46 22.72
C PRO A 76 32.12 24.19 22.93
N PRO A 77 32.92 25.19 23.29
CA PRO A 77 34.35 24.99 23.55
C PRO A 77 34.55 23.97 24.70
N PRO A 78 35.63 23.17 24.66
CA PRO A 78 35.92 22.18 25.70
C PRO A 78 35.97 22.85 27.08
N THR A 79 35.33 22.25 28.08
CA THR A 79 35.43 22.78 29.45
C THR A 79 36.82 22.46 30.03
N PRO A 80 37.45 23.38 30.77
CA PRO A 80 38.79 23.18 31.32
C PRO A 80 38.89 22.09 32.40
N PHE A 81 37.77 21.49 32.82
CA PHE A 81 37.70 20.38 33.76
C PHE A 81 36.98 19.20 33.08
N GLY A 82 37.57 18.00 33.08
CA GLY A 82 36.99 16.80 32.46
C GLY A 82 35.97 16.11 33.36
N TRP A 83 34.80 16.71 33.57
CA TRP A 83 33.72 16.10 34.37
C TRP A 83 32.74 15.28 33.51
N ALA A 84 32.90 15.31 32.18
CA ALA A 84 32.09 14.62 31.20
C ALA A 84 32.83 14.44 29.87
N PRO A 85 32.58 13.34 29.11
CA PRO A 85 32.98 13.23 27.71
C PRO A 85 32.36 14.35 26.87
N ALA A 86 33.07 14.77 25.83
CA ALA A 86 32.65 15.78 24.86
C ALA A 86 32.47 15.14 23.48
N PRO A 87 31.31 14.52 23.20
CA PRO A 87 30.97 14.08 21.86
C PRO A 87 30.64 15.28 20.95
N TYR A 88 31.01 15.20 19.67
CA TYR A 88 30.66 16.16 18.63
C TYR A 88 30.75 15.54 17.23
N PHE A 89 29.96 16.06 16.29
CA PHE A 89 30.10 15.72 14.88
C PHE A 89 31.25 16.51 14.24
N PHE A 90 32.01 15.88 13.36
CA PHE A 90 33.21 16.44 12.76
C PHE A 90 33.08 16.60 11.24
N ALA A 91 33.12 17.86 10.79
CA ALA A 91 33.06 18.22 9.38
C ALA A 91 34.47 18.41 8.80
N ALA A 92 35.11 17.31 8.37
CA ALA A 92 36.50 17.33 7.89
C ALA A 92 36.75 18.25 6.68
N SER A 93 35.72 18.45 5.84
CA SER A 93 35.76 19.30 4.65
C SER A 93 35.77 20.80 4.95
N GLU A 94 35.45 21.22 6.18
CA GLU A 94 35.36 22.63 6.54
C GLU A 94 36.77 23.26 6.64
N PRO A 95 37.07 24.33 5.85
CA PRO A 95 38.40 24.94 5.85
C PRO A 95 38.77 25.66 7.15
N LEU A 96 37.79 26.14 7.93
CA LEU A 96 38.04 26.85 9.18
C LEU A 96 38.00 25.90 10.37
N SER A 97 39.15 25.64 11.00
CA SER A 97 39.28 24.66 12.10
C SER A 97 38.30 24.86 13.26
N ARG A 98 38.03 26.12 13.64
CA ARG A 98 37.07 26.48 14.70
C ARG A 98 35.61 26.17 14.36
N LEU A 99 35.35 25.87 13.09
CA LEU A 99 34.03 25.53 12.57
C LEU A 99 33.97 24.04 12.24
N ARG A 100 34.85 23.16 12.73
CA ARG A 100 34.77 21.72 12.37
C ARG A 100 33.92 20.89 13.32
N GLU A 101 33.65 21.40 14.50
CA GLU A 101 33.04 20.68 15.61
C GLU A 101 31.57 21.11 15.75
N LEU A 102 30.66 20.15 15.65
CA LEU A 102 29.22 20.34 15.59
C LEU A 102 28.51 19.64 16.73
N ASN A 103 27.53 20.33 17.32
CA ASN A 103 26.54 19.75 18.24
C ASN A 103 25.31 19.21 17.49
N THR A 104 25.14 19.49 16.21
CA THR A 104 24.06 18.95 15.36
C THR A 104 24.55 18.94 13.92
N ASP A 105 24.32 17.87 13.17
CA ASP A 105 24.72 17.74 11.77
C ASP A 105 23.56 17.19 10.93
N VAL A 106 22.84 18.09 10.25
CA VAL A 106 21.69 17.75 9.41
C VAL A 106 21.95 18.14 7.98
N ARG A 107 21.72 17.22 7.05
CA ARG A 107 22.02 17.45 5.63
C ARG A 107 20.79 17.87 4.83
N GLY A 108 21.04 18.74 3.87
CA GLY A 108 20.12 19.02 2.78
C GLY A 108 19.85 17.77 1.96
N PHE A 109 18.58 17.43 1.79
CA PHE A 109 18.18 16.26 1.04
C PHE A 109 17.64 16.63 -0.35
N PRO A 110 18.29 16.20 -1.45
CA PRO A 110 17.71 16.32 -2.79
C PRO A 110 16.68 15.21 -3.01
N ALA A 111 15.62 15.46 -3.78
CA ALA A 111 14.56 14.48 -4.07
C ALA A 111 14.97 13.30 -4.99
N VAL A 112 16.23 12.85 -4.92
CA VAL A 112 16.80 11.84 -5.83
C VAL A 112 17.04 10.53 -5.07
N ALA A 113 16.60 9.42 -5.69
CA ALA A 113 16.66 8.08 -5.14
C ALA A 113 18.10 7.58 -4.96
N ALA A 114 18.30 6.86 -3.85
CA ALA A 114 19.53 6.22 -3.39
C ALA A 114 20.64 7.15 -2.88
N ALA A 115 20.71 7.31 -1.56
CA ALA A 115 21.71 8.12 -0.90
C ALA A 115 22.46 7.31 0.18
N ASP A 116 23.75 7.60 0.28
CA ASP A 116 24.64 7.14 1.33
C ASP A 116 25.10 8.35 2.11
N ILE A 117 24.79 8.39 3.41
CA ILE A 117 25.10 9.52 4.26
C ILE A 117 26.03 9.07 5.37
N VAL A 118 27.14 9.80 5.49
CA VAL A 118 28.22 9.48 6.41
C VAL A 118 28.48 10.66 7.32
N TRP A 119 28.39 10.44 8.62
CA TRP A 119 28.79 11.36 9.67
C TRP A 119 30.03 10.83 10.40
N THR A 120 30.90 11.75 10.81
CA THR A 120 31.99 11.43 11.71
C THR A 120 31.62 11.94 13.10
N LEU A 121 31.42 11.05 14.05
CA LEU A 121 31.22 11.38 15.47
C LEU A 121 32.55 11.19 16.19
N VAL A 122 33.03 12.24 16.84
CA VAL A 122 34.18 12.16 17.73
C VAL A 122 33.68 12.17 19.16
N VAL A 123 34.17 11.26 19.99
CA VAL A 123 33.95 11.26 21.44
C VAL A 123 35.28 11.58 22.12
N ASP A 124 35.47 12.84 22.49
CA ASP A 124 36.64 13.26 23.26
C ASP A 124 36.41 13.01 24.75
N ALA A 125 37.04 11.95 25.24
CA ALA A 125 37.14 11.64 26.66
C ALA A 125 38.62 11.59 27.08
N GLN A 126 39.48 12.46 26.55
CA GLN A 126 40.90 12.46 26.88
C GLN A 126 41.22 13.18 28.20
N ALA A 127 40.32 14.07 28.65
CA ALA A 127 40.54 14.87 29.85
C ALA A 127 40.77 14.01 31.11
N GLY A 128 41.51 14.54 32.09
CA GLY A 128 41.69 13.86 33.37
C GLY A 128 40.39 13.83 34.16
N PHE A 129 39.67 12.71 34.09
CA PHE A 129 38.41 12.51 34.82
C PHE A 129 38.65 12.32 36.32
N PRO A 130 37.88 12.99 37.20
CA PRO A 130 37.90 12.69 38.62
C PRO A 130 37.50 11.23 38.90
N PRO A 131 37.98 10.61 40.00
CA PRO A 131 37.71 9.20 40.32
C PRO A 131 36.23 8.83 40.53
N HIS A 132 35.36 9.82 40.73
CA HIS A 132 33.91 9.66 40.92
C HIS A 132 33.11 9.79 39.62
N VAL A 133 33.81 9.89 38.49
CA VAL A 133 33.23 9.90 37.15
C VAL A 133 33.58 8.56 36.51
N THR A 134 32.62 7.64 36.51
CA THR A 134 32.74 6.30 35.94
C THR A 134 31.54 6.00 35.05
N ASP A 135 31.65 4.98 34.20
CA ASP A 135 30.52 4.34 33.53
C ASP A 135 29.70 5.25 32.59
N TRP A 136 30.40 5.93 31.69
CA TRP A 136 29.77 6.70 30.61
C TRP A 136 29.36 5.80 29.45
N HIS A 137 28.22 6.11 28.85
CA HIS A 137 27.65 5.39 27.74
C HIS A 137 27.11 6.37 26.71
N LEU A 138 27.31 6.03 25.45
CA LEU A 138 26.62 6.59 24.31
C LEU A 138 25.30 5.83 24.15
N THR A 139 24.22 6.55 23.90
CA THR A 139 22.90 5.99 23.55
C THR A 139 22.33 6.74 22.38
N TRP A 140 21.56 6.05 21.56
CA TRP A 140 20.90 6.67 20.41
C TRP A 140 19.45 6.22 20.26
N ASP A 141 18.67 7.09 19.62
CA ASP A 141 17.31 6.83 19.17
C ASP A 141 17.24 7.11 17.66
N VAL A 142 17.05 6.04 16.91
CA VAL A 142 16.95 6.04 15.44
C VAL A 142 15.54 5.65 14.99
N SER A 143 14.55 5.75 15.87
CA SER A 143 13.17 5.31 15.60
C SER A 143 12.47 6.11 14.50
N GLU A 144 12.87 7.36 14.27
CA GLU A 144 12.39 8.18 13.16
C GLU A 144 12.99 7.78 11.80
N ILE A 145 14.04 6.95 11.78
CA ILE A 145 14.62 6.42 10.54
C ILE A 145 13.72 5.30 10.01
N ASP A 146 12.95 5.61 8.97
CA ASP A 146 12.00 4.68 8.39
C ASP A 146 12.67 3.50 7.63
N ALA A 147 11.84 2.63 7.05
CA ALA A 147 12.31 1.47 6.31
C ALA A 147 13.04 1.84 5.00
N TYR A 148 12.88 3.07 4.49
CA TYR A 148 13.64 3.51 3.33
C TYR A 148 15.14 3.60 3.66
N TRP A 149 15.51 3.92 4.89
CA TRP A 149 16.90 4.06 5.35
C TRP A 149 17.38 2.86 6.17
N ALA A 150 17.17 1.65 5.64
CA ALA A 150 17.24 0.39 6.40
C ALA A 150 18.62 0.04 7.00
N ASP A 151 19.74 0.52 6.44
CA ASP A 151 21.08 0.20 6.96
C ASP A 151 21.68 1.40 7.71
N VAL A 152 21.68 1.31 9.04
CA VAL A 152 22.17 2.33 9.99
C VAL A 152 23.29 1.72 10.83
N ARG A 153 24.54 2.06 10.51
CA ARG A 153 25.74 1.45 11.08
C ARG A 153 26.61 2.48 11.79
N MET A 154 27.21 2.07 12.90
CA MET A 154 28.28 2.83 13.55
C MET A 154 29.53 1.97 13.65
N THR A 155 30.62 2.43 13.03
CA THR A 155 31.90 1.72 13.00
C THR A 155 33.02 2.58 13.57
N SER A 156 34.07 2.00 14.13
CA SER A 156 35.27 2.72 14.56
C SER A 156 36.51 1.88 14.27
N ASP A 157 37.47 2.46 13.54
CA ASP A 157 38.76 1.83 13.24
C ASP A 157 39.71 1.88 14.45
N ASP A 158 39.45 2.77 15.41
CA ASP A 158 40.28 2.97 16.60
C ASP A 158 40.16 1.79 17.59
N ASP A 159 38.94 1.27 17.76
CA ASP A 159 38.61 0.21 18.71
C ASP A 159 37.98 -1.04 18.06
N GLY A 160 37.82 -1.05 16.74
CA GLY A 160 37.26 -2.16 15.97
C GLY A 160 35.74 -2.33 16.12
N THR A 161 35.04 -1.32 16.63
CA THR A 161 33.59 -1.34 16.78
C THR A 161 32.89 -1.45 15.41
N ASP A 162 31.89 -2.33 15.32
CA ASP A 162 30.94 -2.42 14.20
C ASP A 162 29.56 -2.78 14.76
N LEU A 163 28.66 -1.79 14.78
CA LEU A 163 27.35 -1.89 15.42
C LEU A 163 26.24 -1.59 14.42
N ASP A 164 25.20 -2.41 14.47
CA ASP A 164 23.89 -2.08 13.93
C ASP A 164 23.14 -1.22 14.95
N MET A 165 22.94 0.06 14.62
CA MET A 165 22.32 1.03 15.52
C MET A 165 20.81 0.81 15.72
N ARG A 166 20.15 -0.04 14.91
CA ARG A 166 18.74 -0.38 15.11
C ARG A 166 18.55 -1.48 16.15
N THR A 167 19.57 -2.31 16.36
CA THR A 167 19.50 -3.45 17.31
C THR A 167 20.27 -3.18 18.60
N THR A 168 21.41 -2.51 18.50
CA THR A 168 22.18 -2.02 19.64
C THR A 168 21.77 -0.58 19.90
N THR A 169 21.50 -0.21 21.14
CA THR A 169 21.06 1.16 21.49
C THR A 169 21.99 1.86 22.47
N THR A 170 23.03 1.16 22.96
CA THR A 170 24.00 1.71 23.90
C THR A 170 25.42 1.17 23.65
N LEU A 171 26.43 2.00 23.88
CA LEU A 171 27.85 1.68 23.76
C LEU A 171 28.64 2.32 24.93
N PRO A 172 29.44 1.58 25.70
CA PRO A 172 30.30 2.18 26.73
C PRO A 172 31.34 3.13 26.12
N ILE A 173 31.60 4.25 26.79
CA ILE A 173 32.61 5.24 26.40
C ILE A 173 33.92 4.95 27.15
N ALA A 174 35.00 4.80 26.39
CA ALA A 174 36.34 4.62 26.95
C ALA A 174 36.90 5.96 27.49
N LEU A 175 36.99 6.08 28.82
CA LEU A 175 37.60 7.24 29.46
C LEU A 175 39.13 7.25 29.27
N GLY A 176 39.71 8.42 29.07
CA GLY A 176 41.13 8.64 28.82
C GLY A 176 41.55 8.57 27.34
N ALA A 177 40.60 8.47 26.42
CA ALA A 177 40.84 8.33 24.98
C ALA A 177 39.97 9.30 24.16
N ILE A 178 40.38 9.51 22.91
CA ILE A 178 39.51 10.08 21.87
C ILE A 178 39.17 8.91 20.95
N THR A 179 37.87 8.67 20.72
CA THR A 179 37.41 7.65 19.77
C THR A 179 36.65 8.30 18.64
N THR A 180 36.93 7.89 17.40
CA THR A 180 36.24 8.37 16.21
C THR A 180 35.33 7.29 15.65
N TYR A 181 34.03 7.58 15.59
CA TYR A 181 33.02 6.73 14.99
C TYR A 181 32.60 7.28 13.62
N THR A 182 32.44 6.38 12.66
CA THR A 182 31.76 6.63 11.39
C THR A 182 30.33 6.13 11.54
N ILE A 183 29.37 7.05 11.51
CA ILE A 183 27.94 6.72 11.43
C ILE A 183 27.55 6.76 9.95
N ARG A 184 27.06 5.65 9.42
CA ARG A 184 26.64 5.51 8.03
C ARG A 184 25.17 5.12 7.98
N VAL A 185 24.39 5.88 7.21
CA VAL A 185 22.98 5.58 6.93
C VAL A 185 22.79 5.45 5.42
N ARG A 186 22.31 4.29 4.98
CA ARG A 186 22.08 3.99 3.57
C ARG A 186 20.60 3.75 3.31
N SER A 187 20.11 4.37 2.23
CA SER A 187 18.79 4.04 1.70
C SER A 187 18.77 2.63 1.10
N VAL A 188 17.63 1.94 1.15
CA VAL A 188 17.37 0.72 0.39
C VAL A 188 17.53 1.05 -1.09
N ALA A 189 18.54 0.45 -1.71
CA ALA A 189 19.00 0.85 -3.04
C ALA A 189 18.12 0.32 -4.18
N ILE A 190 16.92 -0.21 -3.89
CA ILE A 190 16.04 -0.84 -4.89
C ILE A 190 14.59 -0.44 -4.59
N GLU A 191 13.97 0.31 -5.50
CA GLU A 191 12.54 0.63 -5.48
C GLU A 191 11.84 -0.09 -6.64
N ILE A 192 10.74 -0.80 -6.36
CA ILE A 192 9.93 -1.42 -7.41
C ILE A 192 8.73 -0.54 -7.74
N VAL A 193 8.72 -0.03 -8.96
CA VAL A 193 7.64 0.78 -9.52
C VAL A 193 6.73 -0.13 -10.34
N ALA A 194 5.54 -0.38 -9.79
CA ALA A 194 4.45 -1.04 -10.49
C ALA A 194 3.43 -0.01 -11.01
N PRO A 195 2.76 -0.28 -12.14
CA PRO A 195 1.66 0.57 -12.59
C PRO A 195 0.50 0.52 -11.58
N SER A 196 -0.18 1.65 -11.37
CA SER A 196 -1.34 1.73 -10.47
C SER A 196 -2.60 1.07 -11.05
N LEU A 197 -2.62 0.79 -12.35
CA LEU A 197 -3.72 0.17 -13.08
C LEU A 197 -3.15 -0.51 -14.33
N ALA A 198 -3.64 -1.70 -14.65
CA ALA A 198 -3.36 -2.41 -15.88
C ALA A 198 -4.64 -2.59 -16.71
N ALA A 199 -4.53 -2.90 -18.00
CA ALA A 199 -5.67 -3.27 -18.83
C ALA A 199 -5.67 -4.78 -19.10
N ALA A 200 -6.85 -5.41 -19.03
CA ALA A 200 -6.99 -6.84 -19.28
C ALA A 200 -6.45 -7.22 -20.67
N GLY A 201 -5.66 -8.29 -20.73
CA GLY A 201 -5.04 -8.74 -21.97
C GLY A 201 -3.87 -7.88 -22.47
N GLU A 202 -3.43 -6.86 -21.73
CA GLU A 202 -2.22 -6.08 -22.06
C GLU A 202 -1.02 -6.55 -21.23
N ARG A 203 0.19 -6.28 -21.71
CA ARG A 203 1.42 -6.63 -20.97
C ARG A 203 1.66 -5.61 -19.86
N VAL A 204 1.98 -6.10 -18.66
CA VAL A 204 2.40 -5.24 -17.54
C VAL A 204 3.93 -5.28 -17.41
N VAL A 205 4.51 -4.12 -17.10
CA VAL A 205 5.96 -3.96 -16.87
C VAL A 205 6.15 -3.35 -15.49
N LEU A 206 6.98 -3.98 -14.66
CA LEU A 206 7.44 -3.42 -13.39
C LEU A 206 8.89 -2.99 -13.56
N ASP A 207 9.19 -1.80 -13.09
CA ASP A 207 10.53 -1.23 -13.13
C ASP A 207 11.15 -1.35 -11.74
N ALA A 208 12.37 -1.87 -11.66
CA ALA A 208 13.19 -1.77 -10.46
C ALA A 208 14.21 -0.67 -10.67
N LEU A 209 14.11 0.37 -9.86
CA LEU A 209 15.03 1.50 -9.82
C LEU A 209 16.13 1.15 -8.84
N VAL A 210 17.31 0.90 -9.40
CA VAL A 210 18.45 0.42 -8.66
C VAL A 210 19.47 1.54 -8.50
N GLY A 211 19.67 1.95 -7.26
CA GLY A 211 20.53 3.05 -6.83
C GLY A 211 22.02 2.80 -7.03
N GLY A 212 22.80 3.87 -7.08
CA GLY A 212 24.26 3.80 -7.34
C GLY A 212 25.10 3.11 -6.26
N SER A 213 24.50 2.72 -5.12
CA SER A 213 25.15 2.12 -3.97
C SER A 213 24.97 0.61 -3.86
N ILE A 214 24.28 -0.04 -4.81
CA ILE A 214 24.35 -1.50 -4.93
C ILE A 214 25.74 -1.92 -5.42
N GLY A 215 26.20 -3.08 -4.97
CA GLY A 215 27.35 -3.75 -5.59
C GLY A 215 26.94 -4.37 -6.93
N THR A 216 27.05 -5.69 -7.02
CA THR A 216 26.54 -6.45 -8.17
C THR A 216 25.27 -7.13 -7.73
N LEU A 217 24.14 -6.74 -8.34
CA LEU A 217 22.88 -7.46 -8.22
C LEU A 217 23.10 -8.93 -8.63
N THR A 218 22.99 -9.85 -7.67
CA THR A 218 23.21 -11.29 -7.89
C THR A 218 21.94 -11.95 -8.41
N SER A 219 20.77 -11.48 -7.97
CA SER A 219 19.47 -11.91 -8.47
C SER A 219 18.42 -10.81 -8.32
N ALA A 220 17.42 -10.82 -9.21
CA ALA A 220 16.23 -9.99 -9.07
C ALA A 220 15.06 -10.66 -9.76
N THR A 221 14.05 -11.00 -8.97
CA THR A 221 12.94 -11.84 -9.38
C THR A 221 11.63 -11.17 -8.97
N LEU A 222 10.73 -11.01 -9.94
CA LEU A 222 9.34 -10.68 -9.69
C LEU A 222 8.56 -11.96 -9.53
N TYR A 223 7.83 -12.10 -8.43
CA TYR A 223 6.82 -13.13 -8.24
C TYR A 223 5.44 -12.50 -8.41
N TYR A 224 4.56 -13.16 -9.16
CA TYR A 224 3.21 -12.66 -9.42
C TYR A 224 2.23 -13.80 -9.58
N ALA A 225 0.96 -13.53 -9.26
CA ALA A 225 -0.16 -14.44 -9.48
C ALA A 225 -1.39 -13.65 -9.90
N ARG A 226 -2.36 -14.32 -10.54
CA ARG A 226 -3.70 -13.75 -10.69
C ARG A 226 -4.41 -13.81 -9.33
N GLY A 227 -5.33 -12.90 -9.04
CA GLY A 227 -6.16 -13.01 -7.84
C GLY A 227 -6.79 -14.41 -7.73
N GLY A 228 -6.80 -15.00 -6.53
CA GLY A 228 -7.32 -16.34 -6.31
C GLY A 228 -6.36 -17.49 -6.59
N GLU A 229 -5.23 -17.29 -7.27
CA GLU A 229 -4.27 -18.36 -7.54
C GLU A 229 -3.35 -18.61 -6.31
N PRO A 230 -3.25 -19.86 -5.82
CA PRO A 230 -2.47 -20.16 -4.60
C PRO A 230 -0.95 -20.19 -4.86
N GLN A 231 -0.52 -20.19 -6.13
CA GLN A 231 0.87 -20.33 -6.51
C GLN A 231 1.34 -19.13 -7.32
N TYR A 232 2.43 -18.52 -6.86
CA TYR A 232 3.13 -17.47 -7.59
C TYR A 232 3.96 -18.07 -8.73
N ARG A 233 3.89 -17.40 -9.88
CA ARG A 233 4.84 -17.55 -10.98
C ARG A 233 5.96 -16.55 -10.78
N SER A 234 7.08 -16.77 -11.44
CA SER A 234 8.21 -15.85 -11.38
C SER A 234 8.68 -15.41 -12.76
N THR A 235 9.22 -14.20 -12.83
CA THR A 235 9.88 -13.65 -14.01
C THR A 235 11.08 -12.82 -13.56
N PRO A 236 12.27 -13.01 -14.15
CA PRO A 236 13.44 -12.25 -13.74
C PRO A 236 13.33 -10.79 -14.20
N PHE A 237 13.87 -9.88 -13.41
CA PHE A 237 14.18 -8.53 -13.87
C PHE A 237 15.38 -8.59 -14.82
N ALA A 238 15.29 -7.87 -15.94
CA ALA A 238 16.38 -7.74 -16.91
C ALA A 238 16.90 -6.29 -16.95
N PRO A 239 18.22 -6.06 -17.09
CA PRO A 239 18.77 -4.71 -17.12
C PRO A 239 18.29 -3.95 -18.36
N ALA A 240 17.82 -2.72 -18.15
CA ALA A 240 17.37 -1.79 -19.19
C ALA A 240 18.28 -0.57 -19.37
N GLY A 241 19.35 -0.48 -18.57
CA GLY A 241 20.33 0.62 -18.58
C GLY A 241 19.98 1.72 -17.57
N GLY A 242 20.97 2.53 -17.20
CA GLY A 242 20.77 3.69 -16.31
C GLY A 242 20.28 3.35 -14.89
N GLY A 243 20.66 2.18 -14.36
CA GLY A 243 20.17 1.71 -13.05
C GLY A 243 18.74 1.15 -13.08
N VAL A 244 18.09 1.06 -14.24
CA VAL A 244 16.73 0.52 -14.35
C VAL A 244 16.78 -0.94 -14.77
N TRP A 245 16.02 -1.77 -14.07
CA TRP A 245 15.74 -3.15 -14.46
C TRP A 245 14.25 -3.33 -14.70
N LYS A 246 13.86 -4.25 -15.58
CA LYS A 246 12.47 -4.44 -15.98
C LYS A 246 12.05 -5.90 -15.88
N ALA A 247 10.96 -6.16 -15.19
CA ALA A 247 10.24 -7.42 -15.21
C ALA A 247 8.97 -7.26 -16.07
N ARG A 248 8.61 -8.30 -16.83
CA ARG A 248 7.45 -8.27 -17.73
C ARG A 248 6.51 -9.43 -17.42
N ILE A 249 5.25 -9.11 -17.15
CA ILE A 249 4.17 -10.08 -16.97
C ILE A 249 3.43 -10.24 -18.29
N ALA A 250 3.19 -11.47 -18.73
CA ALA A 250 2.53 -11.74 -20.00
C ALA A 250 1.08 -11.24 -20.03
N ALA A 251 0.63 -10.80 -21.21
CA ALA A 251 -0.75 -10.35 -21.44
C ALA A 251 -1.82 -11.38 -21.04
N SER A 252 -1.53 -12.67 -21.23
CA SER A 252 -2.41 -13.78 -20.83
C SER A 252 -2.63 -13.89 -19.32
N ASP A 253 -1.80 -13.22 -18.53
CA ASP A 253 -1.87 -13.25 -17.07
C ASP A 253 -2.56 -12.03 -16.48
N ILE A 254 -2.83 -11.01 -17.31
CA ILE A 254 -3.57 -9.83 -16.92
C ILE A 254 -5.04 -10.06 -17.21
N THR A 255 -5.77 -10.50 -16.19
CA THR A 255 -7.17 -10.94 -16.31
C THR A 255 -8.08 -10.11 -15.40
N THR A 256 -9.39 -10.34 -15.49
CA THR A 256 -10.41 -9.76 -14.59
C THR A 256 -10.15 -10.00 -13.10
N ARG A 257 -9.29 -10.97 -12.75
CA ARG A 257 -8.97 -11.33 -11.36
C ARG A 257 -8.00 -10.36 -10.69
N GLY A 258 -7.44 -9.40 -11.41
CA GLY A 258 -6.35 -8.57 -10.90
C GLY A 258 -5.02 -9.33 -10.82
N LEU A 259 -3.98 -8.64 -10.39
CA LEU A 259 -2.67 -9.22 -10.08
C LEU A 259 -2.30 -8.98 -8.62
N VAL A 260 -1.68 -9.99 -8.01
CA VAL A 260 -0.93 -9.87 -6.77
C VAL A 260 0.54 -10.16 -7.04
N TRP A 261 1.46 -9.47 -6.37
CA TRP A 261 2.88 -9.57 -6.66
C TRP A 261 3.77 -9.23 -5.45
N TYR A 262 4.98 -9.76 -5.46
CA TYR A 262 6.09 -9.33 -4.62
C TYR A 262 7.40 -9.49 -5.38
N ALA A 263 8.46 -8.83 -4.95
CA ALA A 263 9.76 -8.92 -5.58
C ALA A 263 10.85 -9.21 -4.57
N GLU A 264 11.77 -10.10 -4.96
CA GLU A 264 12.98 -10.42 -4.20
C GLU A 264 14.18 -10.02 -5.03
N MET A 265 15.12 -9.29 -4.43
CA MET A 265 16.37 -8.91 -5.07
C MET A 265 17.52 -9.18 -4.12
N ASP A 266 18.64 -9.64 -4.63
CA ASP A 266 19.83 -9.91 -3.84
C ASP A 266 21.01 -9.12 -4.41
N ASP A 267 21.78 -8.52 -3.51
CA ASP A 267 22.97 -7.76 -3.81
C ASP A 267 24.13 -8.27 -2.98
N SER A 268 25.32 -8.32 -3.59
CA SER A 268 26.51 -8.88 -2.96
C SER A 268 27.00 -8.12 -1.70
N GLN A 269 26.51 -6.91 -1.44
CA GLN A 269 26.89 -6.10 -0.28
C GLN A 269 25.77 -6.02 0.77
N THR A 270 24.51 -5.87 0.36
CA THR A 270 23.38 -5.69 1.29
C THR A 270 22.59 -6.97 1.57
N GLY A 271 22.85 -8.06 0.82
CA GLY A 271 22.05 -9.27 0.90
C GLY A 271 20.62 -9.09 0.35
N PRO A 272 19.70 -10.01 0.68
CA PRO A 272 18.36 -10.02 0.10
C PRO A 272 17.51 -8.84 0.58
N GLN A 273 16.84 -8.20 -0.38
CA GLN A 273 15.89 -7.11 -0.25
C GLN A 273 14.54 -7.58 -0.81
N MET A 274 13.46 -7.23 -0.13
CA MET A 274 12.10 -7.62 -0.53
C MET A 274 11.21 -6.39 -0.66
N THR A 275 10.42 -6.34 -1.72
CA THR A 275 9.28 -5.43 -1.84
C THR A 275 8.02 -6.28 -1.80
N TYR A 276 7.23 -6.10 -0.74
CA TYR A 276 6.15 -7.01 -0.35
C TYR A 276 6.65 -8.43 -0.03
N THR A 277 5.75 -9.31 0.43
CA THR A 277 6.06 -10.75 0.62
C THR A 277 4.95 -11.62 0.03
N ALA A 278 5.13 -12.94 0.02
CA ALA A 278 4.09 -13.87 -0.42
C ALA A 278 2.83 -13.79 0.46
N GLU A 279 2.99 -13.50 1.75
CA GLU A 279 1.91 -13.38 2.75
C GLU A 279 1.26 -11.98 2.76
N ALA A 280 2.00 -10.96 2.33
CA ALA A 280 1.53 -9.58 2.24
C ALA A 280 1.92 -8.98 0.87
N PRO A 281 1.34 -9.46 -0.24
CA PRO A 281 1.69 -9.03 -1.58
C PRO A 281 1.14 -7.62 -1.90
N GLY A 282 1.75 -6.96 -2.88
CA GLY A 282 1.17 -5.78 -3.52
C GLY A 282 0.10 -6.16 -4.54
N SER A 283 -0.82 -5.24 -4.83
CA SER A 283 -1.87 -5.40 -5.85
C SER A 283 -1.60 -4.54 -7.08
N ILE A 284 -1.98 -5.03 -8.27
CA ILE A 284 -2.21 -4.19 -9.45
C ILE A 284 -3.64 -4.44 -9.93
N PRO A 285 -4.57 -3.48 -9.74
CA PRO A 285 -5.92 -3.57 -10.29
C PRO A 285 -5.88 -3.66 -11.81
N VAL A 286 -6.85 -4.37 -12.39
CA VAL A 286 -6.99 -4.55 -13.83
C VAL A 286 -8.32 -3.93 -14.30
N ALA A 287 -8.21 -2.91 -15.14
CA ALA A 287 -9.33 -2.33 -15.88
C ALA A 287 -9.87 -3.33 -16.89
N VAL A 288 -11.17 -3.57 -16.84
CA VAL A 288 -11.84 -4.59 -17.65
C VAL A 288 -13.33 -4.30 -17.82
N ALA A 289 -13.91 -4.86 -18.88
CA ALA A 289 -15.35 -4.96 -19.04
C ALA A 289 -15.81 -6.39 -18.71
N THR A 290 -16.82 -6.52 -17.85
CA THR A 290 -17.45 -7.81 -17.53
C THR A 290 -18.86 -7.85 -18.08
N SER A 291 -19.24 -9.01 -18.61
CA SER A 291 -20.60 -9.30 -19.04
C SER A 291 -21.44 -9.78 -17.88
N LEU A 292 -22.65 -9.24 -17.76
CA LEU A 292 -23.71 -9.78 -16.90
C LEU A 292 -24.82 -10.34 -17.80
N THR A 293 -24.94 -11.67 -17.84
CA THR A 293 -26.01 -12.34 -18.59
C THR A 293 -27.27 -12.38 -17.73
N LEU A 294 -28.35 -11.78 -18.22
CA LEU A 294 -29.65 -11.69 -17.57
C LEU A 294 -30.67 -12.47 -18.38
N ARG A 295 -31.49 -13.27 -17.69
CA ARG A 295 -32.69 -13.83 -18.28
C ARG A 295 -33.78 -12.79 -18.27
N ALA A 296 -34.39 -12.58 -19.43
CA ALA A 296 -35.55 -11.71 -19.53
C ALA A 296 -36.82 -12.41 -19.01
N THR A 297 -37.86 -11.60 -18.85
CA THR A 297 -39.20 -11.98 -18.40
C THR A 297 -40.11 -12.19 -19.61
N PRO A 298 -40.17 -13.40 -20.20
CA PRO A 298 -41.03 -13.68 -21.34
C PRO A 298 -42.49 -13.83 -20.89
N GLY A 299 -43.19 -12.71 -20.73
CA GLY A 299 -44.60 -12.67 -20.35
C GLY A 299 -44.88 -12.14 -18.94
N PRO A 300 -46.07 -12.42 -18.36
CA PRO A 300 -46.53 -11.71 -17.16
C PRO A 300 -45.90 -12.18 -15.85
N GLN A 301 -45.18 -13.31 -15.83
CA GLN A 301 -44.52 -13.80 -14.63
C GLN A 301 -43.05 -13.34 -14.60
N PRO A 302 -42.64 -12.56 -13.60
CA PRO A 302 -41.31 -12.00 -13.55
C PRO A 302 -40.25 -13.10 -13.39
N VAL A 303 -39.27 -13.08 -14.29
CA VAL A 303 -38.03 -13.84 -14.16
C VAL A 303 -37.04 -12.94 -13.44
N TRP A 304 -36.63 -13.35 -12.26
CA TRP A 304 -35.67 -12.61 -11.45
C TRP A 304 -34.26 -13.15 -11.64
N ASN A 305 -33.32 -12.23 -11.72
CA ASN A 305 -31.89 -12.48 -11.70
C ASN A 305 -31.35 -11.97 -10.36
N ALA A 306 -30.57 -12.79 -9.65
CA ALA A 306 -29.90 -12.40 -8.42
C ALA A 306 -28.43 -12.14 -8.73
N VAL A 307 -28.07 -10.86 -8.85
CA VAL A 307 -26.82 -10.44 -9.50
C VAL A 307 -26.05 -9.40 -8.69
N ALA A 308 -24.75 -9.30 -8.96
CA ALA A 308 -23.87 -8.25 -8.47
C ALA A 308 -22.71 -8.04 -9.46
N PRO A 309 -22.00 -6.92 -9.43
CA PRO A 309 -20.75 -6.80 -10.17
C PRO A 309 -19.64 -7.57 -9.45
N SER A 310 -18.75 -8.21 -10.22
CA SER A 310 -17.54 -8.89 -9.71
C SER A 310 -16.27 -8.06 -9.91
N ILE A 311 -16.46 -6.77 -10.19
CA ILE A 311 -15.48 -5.71 -10.38
C ILE A 311 -16.03 -4.45 -9.73
N TRP A 312 -15.16 -3.49 -9.38
CA TRP A 312 -15.56 -2.15 -8.99
C TRP A 312 -15.97 -1.36 -10.23
N PRO A 313 -17.27 -1.05 -10.44
CA PRO A 313 -17.69 -0.31 -11.63
C PRO A 313 -17.17 1.12 -11.60
N ASP A 314 -16.79 1.67 -12.76
CA ASP A 314 -16.38 3.08 -12.87
C ASP A 314 -17.53 4.04 -12.50
N ILE A 315 -18.77 3.60 -12.72
CA ILE A 315 -20.00 4.29 -12.34
C ILE A 315 -20.82 3.34 -11.47
N ALA A 316 -20.98 3.69 -10.19
CA ALA A 316 -21.69 2.86 -9.21
C ALA A 316 -23.22 2.97 -9.32
N ASP A 317 -23.78 3.69 -10.30
CA ASP A 317 -25.22 3.72 -10.51
C ASP A 317 -25.67 2.45 -11.25
N VAL A 318 -26.57 1.66 -10.67
CA VAL A 318 -27.11 0.46 -11.32
C VAL A 318 -27.79 0.77 -12.65
N ALA A 319 -28.39 1.97 -12.78
CA ALA A 319 -29.00 2.39 -14.03
C ALA A 319 -27.96 2.55 -15.14
N SER A 320 -26.72 2.96 -14.83
CA SER A 320 -25.65 3.06 -15.83
C SER A 320 -25.26 1.71 -16.46
N THR A 321 -25.53 0.60 -15.77
CA THR A 321 -25.29 -0.75 -16.27
C THR A 321 -26.49 -1.32 -17.01
N LEU A 322 -27.70 -1.01 -16.56
CA LEU A 322 -28.94 -1.63 -17.04
C LEU A 322 -29.71 -0.78 -18.07
N ASP A 323 -29.53 0.53 -18.10
CA ASP A 323 -30.21 1.43 -19.04
C ASP A 323 -29.35 1.69 -20.27
N SER A 324 -29.69 1.04 -21.40
CA SER A 324 -28.85 1.04 -22.61
C SER A 324 -29.24 2.04 -23.70
N ALA A 325 -30.31 2.82 -23.52
CA ALA A 325 -30.61 4.12 -24.15
C ALA A 325 -32.08 4.37 -24.53
N ASP A 326 -32.98 3.37 -24.52
CA ASP A 326 -34.33 3.56 -25.10
C ASP A 326 -35.51 3.22 -24.17
N GLY A 327 -35.30 2.49 -23.07
CA GLY A 327 -36.38 2.10 -22.17
C GLY A 327 -36.33 2.75 -20.80
N GLY A 328 -35.16 2.77 -20.14
CA GLY A 328 -35.07 3.26 -18.76
C GLY A 328 -35.82 2.38 -17.74
N PHE A 329 -35.74 2.80 -16.48
CA PHE A 329 -36.35 2.12 -15.35
C PHE A 329 -37.87 2.00 -15.50
N LEU A 330 -38.42 0.80 -15.23
CA LEU A 330 -39.82 0.35 -15.41
C LEU A 330 -40.27 0.02 -16.82
N THR A 331 -39.52 0.44 -17.84
CA THR A 331 -39.90 0.23 -19.24
C THR A 331 -39.09 -0.88 -19.88
N GLU A 332 -37.81 -1.01 -19.50
CA GLU A 332 -36.90 -2.06 -19.98
C GLU A 332 -36.44 -2.98 -18.86
N TRP A 333 -36.28 -2.44 -17.66
CA TRP A 333 -35.82 -3.20 -16.51
C TRP A 333 -36.34 -2.59 -15.22
N PHE A 334 -36.35 -3.38 -14.17
CA PHE A 334 -36.47 -2.88 -12.81
C PHE A 334 -35.61 -3.73 -11.88
N ALA A 335 -35.11 -3.09 -10.84
CA ALA A 335 -34.20 -3.69 -9.89
C ALA A 335 -34.59 -3.29 -8.48
N TRP A 336 -34.39 -4.24 -7.56
CA TRP A 336 -34.65 -4.10 -6.15
C TRP A 336 -33.43 -4.53 -5.37
N ARG A 337 -33.21 -3.81 -4.28
CA ARG A 337 -32.17 -4.09 -3.31
C ARG A 337 -32.80 -4.33 -1.95
N TRP A 338 -32.23 -5.28 -1.23
CA TRP A 338 -32.61 -5.54 0.14
C TRP A 338 -31.78 -4.66 1.07
N ASP A 339 -32.44 -3.74 1.77
CA ASP A 339 -31.82 -3.01 2.86
C ASP A 339 -31.86 -3.88 4.11
N ALA A 340 -30.70 -4.42 4.48
CA ALA A 340 -30.57 -5.31 5.62
C ALA A 340 -30.66 -4.58 6.97
N SER A 341 -30.41 -3.27 7.03
CA SER A 341 -30.55 -2.47 8.26
C SER A 341 -32.02 -2.22 8.61
N PHE A 342 -32.86 -1.99 7.59
CA PHE A 342 -34.30 -1.77 7.78
C PHE A 342 -35.16 -3.01 7.48
N GLN A 343 -34.54 -4.12 7.05
CA GLN A 343 -35.21 -5.37 6.66
C GLN A 343 -36.36 -5.12 5.68
N ARG A 344 -36.08 -4.38 4.60
CA ARG A 344 -37.08 -4.00 3.60
C ARG A 344 -36.51 -3.96 2.19
N TRP A 345 -37.41 -4.03 1.22
CA TRP A 345 -37.10 -3.84 -0.19
C TRP A 345 -37.07 -2.35 -0.57
N GLU A 346 -36.05 -1.97 -1.33
CA GLU A 346 -35.89 -0.63 -1.90
C GLU A 346 -35.68 -0.73 -3.42
N ALA A 347 -36.34 0.14 -4.17
CA ALA A 347 -36.25 0.16 -5.62
C ALA A 347 -34.99 0.91 -6.09
N ALA A 348 -34.41 0.52 -7.22
CA ALA A 348 -33.29 1.23 -7.83
C ALA A 348 -33.64 2.66 -8.29
N GLY A 349 -34.93 2.91 -8.54
CA GLY A 349 -35.43 4.20 -9.01
C GLY A 349 -36.84 4.48 -8.49
N PRO A 350 -37.32 5.73 -8.62
CA PRO A 350 -38.63 6.13 -8.11
C PRO A 350 -39.77 5.46 -8.90
N LEU A 351 -40.74 4.88 -8.17
CA LEU A 351 -41.98 4.34 -8.75
C LEU A 351 -43.12 5.36 -8.85
N GLY A 352 -42.89 6.60 -8.37
CA GLY A 352 -43.94 7.62 -8.29
C GLY A 352 -44.91 7.43 -7.11
N ASP A 353 -44.58 6.57 -6.15
CA ASP A 353 -45.35 6.32 -4.93
C ASP A 353 -44.45 6.39 -3.67
N ALA A 354 -44.93 5.82 -2.55
CA ALA A 354 -44.21 5.83 -1.27
C ALA A 354 -43.14 4.74 -1.13
N THR A 355 -42.84 3.99 -2.20
CA THR A 355 -41.80 2.96 -2.20
C THR A 355 -40.43 3.60 -1.97
N PRO A 356 -39.64 3.11 -1.00
CA PRO A 356 -38.28 3.61 -0.77
C PRO A 356 -37.40 3.39 -2.01
N VAL A 357 -36.57 4.38 -2.32
CA VAL A 357 -35.54 4.30 -3.35
C VAL A 357 -34.20 4.11 -2.65
N THR A 358 -33.44 3.11 -3.09
CA THR A 358 -32.16 2.82 -2.48
C THR A 358 -31.13 3.90 -2.79
N THR A 359 -30.24 4.14 -1.82
CA THR A 359 -29.06 5.00 -2.00
C THR A 359 -27.79 4.20 -2.27
N ASP A 360 -27.87 2.87 -2.21
CA ASP A 360 -26.73 2.00 -2.42
C ASP A 360 -26.36 1.95 -3.91
N GLY A 361 -25.05 1.86 -4.15
CA GLY A 361 -24.53 1.67 -5.49
C GLY A 361 -24.57 0.21 -5.96
N PHE A 362 -24.28 0.01 -7.24
CA PHE A 362 -23.94 -1.27 -7.83
C PHE A 362 -22.46 -1.56 -7.52
N ALA A 363 -22.20 -2.39 -6.51
CA ALA A 363 -20.86 -2.63 -5.97
C ALA A 363 -20.60 -4.14 -5.70
N PRO A 364 -19.33 -4.59 -5.70
CA PRO A 364 -18.97 -5.94 -5.27
C PRO A 364 -19.47 -6.27 -3.88
N GLY A 365 -19.81 -7.55 -3.65
CA GLY A 365 -20.34 -8.03 -2.38
C GLY A 365 -21.82 -7.68 -2.13
N GLN A 366 -22.42 -6.83 -2.98
CA GLN A 366 -23.76 -6.29 -2.81
C GLN A 366 -24.73 -6.86 -3.85
N GLY A 367 -25.66 -7.70 -3.41
CA GLY A 367 -26.61 -8.35 -4.30
C GLY A 367 -27.81 -7.49 -4.70
N TRP A 368 -28.32 -7.72 -5.90
CA TRP A 368 -29.49 -7.07 -6.50
C TRP A 368 -30.42 -8.10 -7.09
N LEU A 369 -31.73 -7.88 -6.97
CA LEU A 369 -32.73 -8.60 -7.76
C LEU A 369 -33.10 -7.75 -8.97
N VAL A 370 -32.86 -8.27 -10.17
CA VAL A 370 -33.10 -7.58 -11.43
C VAL A 370 -34.06 -8.39 -12.29
N ALA A 371 -35.11 -7.73 -12.78
CA ALA A 371 -35.99 -8.26 -13.80
C ALA A 371 -35.84 -7.42 -15.07
N VAL A 372 -35.50 -8.10 -16.17
CA VAL A 372 -35.45 -7.51 -17.50
C VAL A 372 -36.77 -7.80 -18.21
N LEU A 373 -37.39 -6.78 -18.78
CA LEU A 373 -38.67 -6.87 -19.48
C LEU A 373 -38.43 -7.26 -20.95
N GLY A 374 -38.99 -8.38 -21.39
CA GLY A 374 -38.89 -8.83 -22.79
C GLY A 374 -38.71 -10.34 -22.95
N ASP A 375 -38.66 -10.78 -24.21
CA ASP A 375 -38.63 -12.22 -24.57
C ASP A 375 -37.24 -12.74 -24.96
N VAL A 376 -36.19 -11.92 -24.85
CA VAL A 376 -34.84 -12.27 -25.30
C VAL A 376 -33.84 -12.21 -24.15
N ASP A 377 -33.01 -13.24 -24.00
CA ASP A 377 -31.88 -13.20 -23.07
C ASP A 377 -30.98 -12.02 -23.41
N GLU A 378 -30.53 -11.31 -22.38
CA GLU A 378 -29.83 -10.06 -22.53
C GLU A 378 -28.46 -10.13 -21.85
N THR A 379 -27.47 -9.47 -22.44
CA THR A 379 -26.15 -9.32 -21.82
C THR A 379 -25.84 -7.86 -21.65
N ARG A 380 -25.65 -7.44 -20.40
CA ARG A 380 -25.23 -6.09 -20.02
C ARG A 380 -23.72 -6.06 -19.82
N GLN A 381 -23.10 -4.93 -20.12
CA GLN A 381 -21.68 -4.72 -19.89
C GLN A 381 -21.49 -3.79 -18.71
N THR A 382 -20.55 -4.15 -17.84
CA THR A 382 -20.09 -3.30 -16.75
C THR A 382 -18.61 -3.05 -16.95
N VAL A 383 -18.19 -1.79 -16.97
CA VAL A 383 -16.77 -1.41 -17.09
C VAL A 383 -16.29 -0.94 -15.72
N GLY A 384 -15.09 -1.35 -15.36
CA GLY A 384 -14.53 -1.06 -14.06
C GLY A 384 -13.18 -1.74 -13.84
N GLN A 385 -12.87 -2.02 -12.58
CA GLN A 385 -11.57 -2.56 -12.16
C GLN A 385 -11.71 -3.79 -11.28
N SER A 386 -10.79 -4.74 -11.41
CA SER A 386 -10.75 -5.93 -10.54
C SER A 386 -10.73 -5.55 -9.05
N VAL A 387 -11.41 -6.35 -8.23
CA VAL A 387 -11.34 -6.23 -6.76
C VAL A 387 -9.94 -6.59 -6.27
N ASP A 388 -9.46 -5.89 -5.23
CA ASP A 388 -8.19 -6.19 -4.57
C ASP A 388 -8.23 -7.60 -3.96
N ALA A 389 -7.25 -8.42 -4.34
CA ALA A 389 -7.14 -9.82 -3.95
C ALA A 389 -5.95 -10.08 -3.00
N THR A 390 -5.39 -9.03 -2.38
CA THR A 390 -4.28 -9.16 -1.41
C THR A 390 -4.76 -9.62 -0.03
N GLY A 391 -6.05 -9.49 0.27
CA GLY A 391 -6.65 -9.91 1.53
C GLY A 391 -8.15 -10.21 1.39
N PRO A 392 -8.81 -10.65 2.49
CA PRO A 392 -10.24 -10.92 2.51
C PRO A 392 -11.06 -9.68 2.15
N PHE A 393 -12.16 -9.87 1.41
CA PHE A 393 -13.14 -8.82 1.17
C PHE A 393 -14.14 -8.79 2.34
N GLU A 394 -14.29 -7.63 2.97
CA GLU A 394 -15.11 -7.44 4.16
C GLU A 394 -16.53 -6.98 3.81
N ILE A 395 -17.53 -7.69 4.34
CA ILE A 395 -18.96 -7.38 4.15
C ILE A 395 -19.63 -7.33 5.53
N PRO A 396 -20.01 -6.13 6.03
CA PRO A 396 -20.76 -6.01 7.27
C PRO A 396 -22.11 -6.74 7.17
N LEU A 397 -22.45 -7.51 8.22
CA LEU A 397 -23.73 -8.19 8.33
C LEU A 397 -24.67 -7.37 9.22
N SER A 398 -25.89 -7.13 8.74
CA SER A 398 -26.97 -6.62 9.57
C SER A 398 -27.77 -7.78 10.17
N GLN A 399 -28.39 -7.56 11.33
CA GLN A 399 -29.32 -8.52 11.90
C GLN A 399 -30.46 -8.84 10.91
N GLY A 400 -30.78 -10.11 10.77
CA GLY A 400 -31.79 -10.62 9.86
C GLY A 400 -31.22 -11.08 8.53
N TRP A 401 -32.00 -10.97 7.46
CA TRP A 401 -31.57 -11.38 6.13
C TRP A 401 -30.62 -10.37 5.50
N ASN A 402 -29.59 -10.87 4.81
CA ASN A 402 -28.63 -10.09 4.02
C ASN A 402 -28.57 -10.65 2.60
N LEU A 403 -28.68 -9.79 1.58
CA LEU A 403 -28.54 -10.14 0.17
C LEU A 403 -27.15 -9.73 -0.31
N LEU A 404 -26.25 -10.71 -0.39
CA LEU A 404 -24.82 -10.53 -0.66
C LEU A 404 -24.43 -11.19 -1.97
N ALA A 405 -23.17 -11.05 -2.38
CA ALA A 405 -22.66 -11.71 -3.56
C ALA A 405 -21.17 -12.03 -3.44
N ASN A 406 -20.65 -12.92 -4.29
CA ASN A 406 -19.20 -13.08 -4.44
C ASN A 406 -18.59 -11.79 -5.05
N PRO A 407 -17.70 -11.09 -4.34
CA PRO A 407 -17.10 -9.85 -4.82
C PRO A 407 -16.05 -10.08 -5.92
N PHE A 408 -15.49 -11.27 -6.04
CA PHE A 408 -14.38 -11.56 -6.95
C PHE A 408 -14.84 -12.05 -8.32
N ALA A 409 -14.04 -11.79 -9.35
CA ALA A 409 -14.24 -12.27 -10.72
C ALA A 409 -13.89 -13.76 -10.91
N PHE A 410 -13.82 -14.54 -9.83
CA PHE A 410 -13.57 -15.97 -9.83
C PHE A 410 -14.37 -16.66 -8.72
N PRO A 411 -14.74 -17.95 -8.86
CA PRO A 411 -15.50 -18.64 -7.84
C PRO A 411 -14.73 -18.76 -6.52
N VAL A 412 -15.41 -18.55 -5.40
CA VAL A 412 -14.85 -18.73 -4.05
C VAL A 412 -15.72 -19.75 -3.31
N ALA A 413 -15.11 -20.72 -2.63
CA ALA A 413 -15.87 -21.73 -1.91
C ALA A 413 -16.53 -21.12 -0.67
N TRP A 414 -17.80 -21.45 -0.42
CA TRP A 414 -18.50 -20.99 0.78
C TRP A 414 -17.82 -21.49 2.08
N SER A 415 -17.17 -22.65 2.03
CA SER A 415 -16.38 -23.20 3.14
C SER A 415 -15.17 -22.34 3.54
N ASP A 416 -14.66 -21.51 2.62
CA ASP A 416 -13.44 -20.72 2.82
C ASP A 416 -13.75 -19.32 3.36
N ALA A 417 -15.03 -18.96 3.43
CA ALA A 417 -15.46 -17.75 4.10
C ALA A 417 -15.24 -17.85 5.62
N THR A 418 -15.03 -16.71 6.26
CA THR A 418 -14.97 -16.62 7.72
C THR A 418 -15.83 -15.46 8.21
N ILE A 419 -16.19 -15.49 9.49
CA ILE A 419 -17.01 -14.48 10.16
C ILE A 419 -16.17 -13.87 11.27
N ALA A 420 -15.83 -12.60 11.13
CA ALA A 420 -15.26 -11.81 12.21
C ALA A 420 -16.38 -11.27 13.09
N VAL A 421 -16.37 -11.61 14.37
CA VAL A 421 -17.32 -11.09 15.35
C VAL A 421 -16.70 -9.90 16.10
N ASP A 422 -17.53 -9.00 16.63
CA ASP A 422 -17.08 -7.74 17.29
C ASP A 422 -16.04 -7.92 18.41
N ASN A 423 -15.94 -9.12 19.02
CA ASN A 423 -14.93 -9.43 20.05
C ASN A 423 -13.53 -9.73 19.48
N GLY A 424 -13.36 -9.72 18.16
CA GLY A 424 -12.12 -10.01 17.43
C GLY A 424 -11.89 -11.49 17.09
N GLU A 425 -12.81 -12.38 17.46
CA GLU A 425 -12.76 -13.80 17.09
C GLU A 425 -13.13 -13.99 15.61
N ILE A 426 -12.45 -14.93 14.94
CA ILE A 426 -12.71 -15.31 13.55
C ILE A 426 -13.21 -16.74 13.55
N LEU A 427 -14.43 -16.94 13.06
CA LEU A 427 -15.15 -18.22 13.04
C LEU A 427 -15.37 -18.69 11.61
N THR A 428 -15.42 -20.00 11.38
CA THR A 428 -16.02 -20.54 10.15
C THR A 428 -17.55 -20.37 10.20
N PRO A 429 -18.29 -20.44 9.07
CA PRO A 429 -19.74 -20.28 9.09
C PRO A 429 -20.46 -21.32 9.97
N SER A 430 -19.99 -22.58 9.97
CA SER A 430 -20.54 -23.64 10.84
C SER A 430 -20.28 -23.37 12.34
N GLN A 431 -19.12 -22.80 12.68
CA GLN A 431 -18.83 -22.37 14.06
C GLN A 431 -19.66 -21.15 14.46
N ALA A 432 -19.85 -20.20 13.55
CA ALA A 432 -20.66 -19.00 13.77
C ALA A 432 -22.15 -19.34 13.99
N ASP A 433 -22.68 -20.33 13.26
CA ASP A 433 -24.03 -20.87 13.46
C ASP A 433 -24.18 -21.53 14.84
N SER A 434 -23.19 -22.35 15.21
CA SER A 434 -23.14 -22.97 16.54
C SER A 434 -23.06 -21.94 17.68
N ALA A 435 -22.48 -20.77 17.40
CA ALA A 435 -22.39 -19.64 18.34
C ALA A 435 -23.61 -18.71 18.31
N GLY A 436 -24.58 -18.94 17.43
CA GLY A 436 -25.77 -18.09 17.26
C GLY A 436 -25.45 -16.71 16.69
N VAL A 437 -24.49 -16.63 15.77
CA VAL A 437 -24.06 -15.38 15.11
C VAL A 437 -24.71 -15.26 13.73
N THR A 438 -24.56 -16.28 12.89
CA THR A 438 -25.10 -16.33 11.53
C THR A 438 -25.34 -17.76 11.09
N ASP A 439 -26.34 -17.99 10.23
CA ASP A 439 -26.65 -19.29 9.66
C ASP A 439 -25.45 -19.82 8.84
N ASN A 440 -25.20 -21.13 8.90
CA ASN A 440 -24.14 -21.78 8.12
C ASN A 440 -24.53 -22.02 6.65
N ARG A 441 -25.79 -21.76 6.30
CA ARG A 441 -26.35 -21.94 4.96
C ARG A 441 -26.48 -20.62 4.21
N ILE A 442 -26.21 -20.71 2.92
CA ILE A 442 -26.57 -19.69 1.95
C ILE A 442 -27.71 -20.17 1.05
N HIS A 443 -28.55 -19.23 0.62
CA HIS A 443 -29.65 -19.49 -0.30
C HIS A 443 -29.49 -18.62 -1.55
N TYR A 444 -29.33 -19.23 -2.72
CA TYR A 444 -29.24 -18.48 -3.97
C TYR A 444 -30.40 -18.82 -4.90
N LEU A 445 -30.77 -17.87 -5.75
CA LEU A 445 -31.77 -18.10 -6.79
C LEU A 445 -31.11 -18.83 -7.95
N ASP A 446 -31.51 -20.08 -8.21
CA ASP A 446 -31.14 -20.76 -9.45
C ASP A 446 -31.98 -20.19 -10.59
N VAL A 447 -31.34 -19.35 -11.41
CA VAL A 447 -32.01 -18.58 -12.46
C VAL A 447 -32.63 -19.49 -13.53
N ALA A 448 -32.07 -20.68 -13.76
CA ALA A 448 -32.59 -21.62 -14.74
C ALA A 448 -33.93 -22.26 -14.30
N SER A 449 -34.03 -22.69 -13.05
CA SER A 449 -35.26 -23.28 -12.50
C SER A 449 -36.21 -22.26 -11.84
N GLN A 450 -35.77 -21.02 -11.65
CA GLN A 450 -36.48 -19.99 -10.87
C GLN A 450 -36.85 -20.48 -9.46
N SER A 451 -35.94 -21.21 -8.82
CA SER A 451 -36.13 -21.75 -7.46
C SER A 451 -34.92 -21.46 -6.57
N TYR A 452 -35.15 -21.27 -5.27
CA TYR A 452 -34.07 -21.09 -4.30
C TYR A 452 -33.41 -22.43 -3.97
N VAL A 453 -32.08 -22.43 -4.00
CA VAL A 453 -31.22 -23.57 -3.65
C VAL A 453 -30.44 -23.24 -2.39
N THR A 454 -30.37 -24.18 -1.46
CA THR A 454 -29.64 -24.06 -0.20
C THR A 454 -28.34 -24.86 -0.23
N ARG A 455 -27.26 -24.28 0.29
CA ARG A 455 -25.95 -24.92 0.45
C ARG A 455 -25.37 -24.57 1.82
N ALA A 456 -24.83 -25.57 2.52
CA ALA A 456 -24.16 -25.37 3.79
C ALA A 456 -22.64 -25.23 3.59
N SER A 457 -21.94 -24.52 4.49
CA SER A 457 -20.48 -24.36 4.39
C SER A 457 -19.70 -25.66 4.59
N ASP A 458 -20.31 -26.62 5.29
CA ASP A 458 -19.75 -27.92 5.66
C ASP A 458 -20.33 -29.09 4.83
N ASP A 459 -20.99 -28.76 3.70
CA ASP A 459 -21.36 -29.76 2.70
C ASP A 459 -20.09 -30.52 2.22
N ALA A 460 -20.21 -31.84 2.05
CA ALA A 460 -19.08 -32.70 1.68
C ALA A 460 -18.37 -32.29 0.37
N ALA A 461 -19.11 -31.64 -0.53
CA ALA A 461 -18.57 -30.96 -1.69
C ALA A 461 -18.78 -29.45 -1.49
N PRO A 462 -17.70 -28.67 -1.26
CA PRO A 462 -17.80 -27.24 -1.06
C PRO A 462 -18.53 -26.56 -2.23
N HIS A 463 -19.47 -25.67 -1.92
CA HIS A 463 -20.18 -24.93 -2.96
C HIS A 463 -19.35 -23.74 -3.45
N PRO A 464 -19.00 -23.67 -4.75
CA PRO A 464 -18.32 -22.52 -5.31
C PRO A 464 -19.33 -21.39 -5.59
N MET A 465 -19.27 -20.32 -4.80
CA MET A 465 -20.06 -19.11 -5.03
C MET A 465 -19.59 -18.45 -6.33
N GLN A 466 -20.46 -18.40 -7.35
CA GLN A 466 -20.05 -17.95 -8.68
C GLN A 466 -19.89 -16.42 -8.75
N PRO A 467 -18.96 -15.90 -9.57
CA PRO A 467 -18.82 -14.47 -9.82
C PRO A 467 -20.13 -13.85 -10.27
N GLY A 468 -20.49 -12.72 -9.64
CA GLY A 468 -21.69 -11.97 -9.98
C GLY A 468 -23.02 -12.65 -9.64
N GLN A 469 -23.01 -13.79 -8.94
CA GLN A 469 -24.20 -14.42 -8.39
C GLN A 469 -24.46 -13.91 -6.96
N ALA A 470 -25.68 -13.44 -6.72
CA ALA A 470 -26.11 -13.03 -5.38
C ALA A 470 -26.80 -14.18 -4.62
N TRP A 471 -26.71 -14.11 -3.29
CA TRP A 471 -27.19 -15.13 -2.36
C TRP A 471 -27.58 -14.50 -1.03
N TRP A 472 -28.41 -15.21 -0.29
CA TRP A 472 -28.92 -14.81 1.01
C TRP A 472 -28.22 -15.55 2.13
N ILE A 473 -27.99 -14.84 3.23
CA ILE A 473 -27.60 -15.39 4.52
C ILE A 473 -28.38 -14.68 5.63
N TYR A 474 -28.64 -15.40 6.71
CA TYR A 474 -29.33 -14.86 7.87
C TYR A 474 -28.36 -14.69 9.04
N ALA A 475 -28.36 -13.50 9.67
CA ALA A 475 -27.56 -13.21 10.85
C ALA A 475 -28.46 -12.98 12.08
N ASP A 476 -28.15 -13.59 13.21
CA ASP A 476 -29.02 -13.63 14.39
C ASP A 476 -28.99 -12.33 15.23
N GLY A 477 -27.94 -11.52 15.10
CA GLY A 477 -27.92 -10.13 15.60
C GLY A 477 -26.70 -9.67 16.39
N ALA A 478 -25.64 -10.48 16.47
CA ALA A 478 -24.33 -9.95 16.86
C ALA A 478 -23.76 -9.10 15.71
N GLY A 479 -23.04 -8.01 16.02
CA GLY A 479 -22.25 -7.31 15.02
C GLY A 479 -21.18 -8.27 14.50
N ALA A 480 -21.22 -8.49 13.19
CA ALA A 480 -20.35 -9.45 12.52
C ALA A 480 -20.03 -8.95 11.11
N THR A 481 -18.84 -9.31 10.65
CA THR A 481 -18.36 -9.04 9.31
C THR A 481 -18.05 -10.36 8.63
N LEU A 482 -18.68 -10.59 7.49
CA LEU A 482 -18.31 -11.69 6.61
C LEU A 482 -17.01 -11.34 5.88
N LEU A 483 -16.06 -12.24 5.94
CA LEU A 483 -14.77 -12.16 5.26
C LEU A 483 -14.73 -13.21 4.15
N ILE A 484 -14.73 -12.78 2.90
CA ILE A 484 -14.58 -13.67 1.75
C ILE A 484 -13.11 -13.66 1.34
N ALA A 485 -12.41 -14.77 1.57
CA ALA A 485 -11.01 -14.90 1.20
C ALA A 485 -10.85 -14.93 -0.34
N PRO A 486 -9.82 -14.28 -0.90
CA PRO A 486 -9.54 -14.30 -2.33
C PRO A 486 -8.86 -15.62 -2.73
N VAL A 487 -9.51 -16.76 -2.52
CA VAL A 487 -9.03 -18.10 -2.86
C VAL A 487 -9.98 -18.69 -3.90
N ALA A 488 -9.45 -19.04 -5.08
CA ALA A 488 -10.28 -19.62 -6.12
C ALA A 488 -10.67 -21.05 -5.75
N ALA A 489 -11.97 -21.35 -5.77
CA ALA A 489 -12.45 -22.73 -5.71
C ALA A 489 -12.08 -23.47 -7.00
N GLU A 490 -11.51 -24.67 -6.86
CA GLU A 490 -11.20 -25.58 -7.98
C GLU A 490 -12.41 -26.35 -8.49
#